data_AF-A0A5C3PWZ2-F1
#
_entry.id   AF-A0A5C3PWZ2-F1
#
_cell.length_a   1.000
_cell.length_b   1.000
_cell.length_c   1.000
_cell.angle_alpha   90.00
_cell.angle_beta   90.00
_cell.angle_gamma   90.00
#
_symmetry.space_group_name_H-M   'P 1'
#
loop_
_entity.id
_entity.type
_entity.pdbx_description
1 polymer ?
#
loop_
_entity_poly.entity_id
_entity_poly.type
_entity_poly.pdbx_seq_one_letter_code
_entity_poly.pdbx_strand_id
1 'polypeptide(L)'
;MSRSRRDMPTMMRQHAQLASDIFRCMQQPRSPKQEKSYRRAVNHQCSYCGAVDTGSLRACSLCRSVRYCNRDCQTADYKSRHKEECSEFVHPPFTTAFLTEPVGDAKYARDPVFAKGSLNGVGCWVSVKGGSYARLQNLHNGLPPKSLEENMEREKMAALYPEVAGQHRIYTSCLLTLNILVQNRRKDKAPAMVFGALAHILSFAHSFEDCMKGEIPGVDKINSIVDERGEKHAILTVVDDVWDKKPRLFISHIDGIDVSNQPNRPEIIDAARGIVKLDPGQFVVMQLQYRIGDGTDIRRDWSALACMQSLILPIFAPWDDKRPPDVYDRALTEYLKGKIEHLLGIRCDLKADPLEDYYGDLIYHGDRKFVESHYGKEHADALERKHNEVFEHEEEMARTFRMMGGGTLDAFVEHCKRSGLGKNMPESLKAALGREF
;
A
#
# COMPACT_ATOMS: atom_id res chain seq x y z
N MET A 1 17.59 35.73 32.81
CA MET A 1 16.36 34.94 32.62
C MET A 1 16.76 33.56 32.10
N SER A 2 16.69 32.56 32.98
CA SER A 2 17.11 31.18 32.77
C SER A 2 16.07 30.42 31.94
N ARG A 3 16.30 30.25 30.64
CA ARG A 3 15.64 29.16 29.90
C ARG A 3 16.28 27.86 30.35
N SER A 4 15.48 27.05 31.02
CA SER A 4 15.80 25.70 31.52
C SER A 4 16.69 24.93 30.53
N ARG A 5 17.87 24.48 30.98
CA ARG A 5 18.63 23.45 30.27
C ARG A 5 17.76 22.19 30.26
N ARG A 6 16.98 21.97 29.19
CA ARG A 6 16.24 20.72 29.02
C ARG A 6 17.25 19.58 28.92
N ASP A 7 17.02 18.52 29.68
CA ASP A 7 17.89 17.34 29.69
C ASP A 7 17.78 16.57 28.35
N MET A 8 18.89 15.98 27.89
CA MET A 8 19.02 15.33 26.57
C MET A 8 17.99 14.19 26.37
N PRO A 9 17.72 13.31 27.36
CA PRO A 9 16.68 12.30 27.25
C PRO A 9 15.28 12.91 27.05
N THR A 10 15.02 14.10 27.61
CA THR A 10 13.75 14.81 27.45
C THR A 10 13.60 15.36 26.03
N MET A 11 14.64 15.97 25.46
CA MET A 11 14.62 16.46 24.07
C MET A 11 14.44 15.32 23.05
N MET A 12 15.12 14.18 23.26
CA MET A 12 14.99 13.00 22.40
C MET A 12 13.58 12.38 22.48
N ARG A 13 12.98 12.29 23.68
CA ARG A 13 11.59 11.85 23.83
C ARG A 13 10.60 12.80 23.15
N GLN A 14 10.85 14.11 23.23
CA GLN A 14 10.02 15.11 22.55
C GLN A 14 10.12 14.99 21.03
N HIS A 15 11.32 14.79 20.47
CA HIS A 15 11.51 14.55 19.02
C HIS A 15 10.80 13.27 18.58
N ALA A 16 10.97 12.18 19.32
CA ALA A 16 10.27 10.92 19.04
C ALA A 16 8.74 11.06 19.11
N GLN A 17 8.23 11.85 20.06
CA GLN A 17 6.79 12.13 20.17
C GLN A 17 6.29 12.97 18.98
N LEU A 18 7.01 14.01 18.60
CA LEU A 18 6.64 14.84 17.44
C LEU A 18 6.70 14.04 16.13
N ALA A 19 7.75 13.22 15.94
CA ALA A 19 7.84 12.30 14.80
C ALA A 19 6.68 11.30 14.79
N SER A 20 6.31 10.76 15.96
CA SER A 20 5.13 9.90 16.11
C SER A 20 3.82 10.64 15.81
N ASP A 21 3.71 11.93 16.15
CA ASP A 21 2.52 12.74 15.90
C ASP A 21 2.41 13.13 14.42
N ILE A 22 3.53 13.44 13.73
CA ILE A 22 3.54 13.57 12.27
C ILE A 22 3.13 12.24 11.65
N PHE A 23 3.75 11.12 12.06
CA PHE A 23 3.38 9.81 11.55
C PHE A 23 1.89 9.51 11.73
N ARG A 24 1.33 9.82 12.91
CA ARG A 24 -0.10 9.70 13.17
C ARG A 24 -0.92 10.63 12.28
N CYS A 25 -0.50 11.88 12.08
CA CYS A 25 -1.18 12.83 11.19
C CYS A 25 -1.16 12.34 9.74
N MET A 26 -0.03 11.82 9.26
CA MET A 26 0.12 11.24 7.91
C MET A 26 -0.67 9.93 7.74
N GLN A 27 -0.90 9.19 8.82
CA GLN A 27 -1.72 7.97 8.83
C GLN A 27 -3.18 8.23 9.20
N GLN A 28 -3.56 9.45 9.59
CA GLN A 28 -4.93 9.72 10.01
C GLN A 28 -5.86 9.47 8.83
N PRO A 29 -6.82 8.55 8.97
CA PRO A 29 -7.82 8.38 7.94
C PRO A 29 -8.53 9.71 7.72
N ARG A 30 -8.92 9.95 6.46
CA ARG A 30 -9.94 10.93 6.06
C ARG A 30 -10.98 11.05 7.17
N SER A 31 -11.42 12.26 7.51
CA SER A 31 -12.17 12.49 8.74
C SER A 31 -13.19 11.36 8.99
N PRO A 32 -13.09 10.59 10.10
CA PRO A 32 -13.94 9.42 10.31
C PRO A 32 -15.44 9.73 10.19
N LYS A 33 -15.79 11.00 10.44
CA LYS A 33 -17.11 11.57 10.22
C LYS A 33 -17.53 11.54 8.73
N GLN A 34 -16.68 11.97 7.80
CA GLN A 34 -16.99 11.94 6.37
C GLN A 34 -17.11 10.51 5.85
N GLU A 35 -16.23 9.59 6.25
CA GLU A 35 -16.32 8.17 5.87
C GLU A 35 -17.60 7.51 6.41
N LYS A 36 -17.96 7.79 7.66
CA LYS A 36 -19.23 7.32 8.25
C LYS A 36 -20.44 7.91 7.51
N SER A 37 -20.39 9.18 7.12
CA SER A 37 -21.44 9.85 6.35
C SER A 37 -21.60 9.24 4.97
N TYR A 38 -20.49 9.04 4.25
CA TYR A 38 -20.46 8.41 2.94
C TYR A 38 -20.99 6.96 3.00
N ARG A 39 -20.53 6.18 4.00
CA ARG A 39 -21.04 4.82 4.24
C ARG A 39 -22.55 4.82 4.48
N ARG A 40 -23.06 5.80 5.23
CA ARG A 40 -24.50 5.97 5.44
C ARG A 40 -25.19 6.23 4.10
N ALA A 41 -24.74 7.22 3.32
CA ALA A 41 -25.33 7.54 2.03
C ALA A 41 -25.46 6.32 1.12
N VAL A 42 -24.38 5.55 0.94
CA VAL A 42 -24.37 4.39 0.03
C VAL A 42 -25.10 3.17 0.60
N ASN A 43 -25.16 2.99 1.93
CA ASN A 43 -25.93 1.89 2.54
C ASN A 43 -27.44 2.10 2.43
N HIS A 44 -27.87 3.35 2.26
CA HIS A 44 -29.27 3.76 2.37
C HIS A 44 -29.86 4.21 1.04
N GLN A 45 -29.10 4.30 -0.05
CA GLN A 45 -29.60 4.72 -1.34
C GLN A 45 -29.76 3.54 -2.32
N CYS A 46 -30.94 3.46 -2.95
CA CYS A 46 -31.22 2.45 -3.97
C CYS A 46 -30.51 2.78 -5.29
N SER A 47 -29.76 1.84 -5.84
CA SER A 47 -29.03 1.99 -7.09
C SER A 47 -29.96 2.11 -8.32
N TYR A 48 -31.23 1.69 -8.23
CA TYR A 48 -32.18 1.78 -9.34
C TYR A 48 -33.04 3.05 -9.29
N CYS A 49 -33.84 3.23 -8.23
CA CYS A 49 -34.80 4.33 -8.13
C CYS A 49 -34.29 5.56 -7.36
N GLY A 50 -33.09 5.49 -6.77
CA GLY A 50 -32.49 6.59 -6.01
C GLY A 50 -33.13 6.86 -4.64
N ALA A 51 -34.19 6.13 -4.26
CA ALA A 51 -34.85 6.29 -2.98
C ALA A 51 -33.88 6.06 -1.80
N VAL A 52 -33.98 6.93 -0.80
CA VAL A 52 -33.21 6.82 0.45
C VAL A 52 -34.07 6.15 1.51
N ASP A 53 -33.59 5.05 2.07
CA ASP A 53 -34.23 4.30 3.15
C ASP A 53 -33.41 4.43 4.43
N THR A 54 -34.06 4.59 5.57
CA THR A 54 -33.38 4.59 6.88
C THR A 54 -32.90 3.21 7.31
N GLY A 55 -33.44 2.14 6.71
CA GLY A 55 -33.02 0.75 6.89
C GLY A 55 -31.85 0.33 6.00
N SER A 56 -31.23 -0.82 6.29
CA SER A 56 -30.17 -1.39 5.45
C SER A 56 -30.77 -1.98 4.17
N LEU A 57 -30.45 -1.37 3.03
CA LEU A 57 -30.88 -1.88 1.72
C LEU A 57 -30.19 -3.22 1.39
N ARG A 58 -30.87 -4.06 0.61
CA ARG A 58 -30.32 -5.36 0.21
C ARG A 58 -29.26 -5.18 -0.88
N ALA A 59 -28.06 -5.66 -0.63
CA ALA A 59 -26.99 -5.67 -1.62
C ALA A 59 -27.15 -6.82 -2.62
N CYS A 60 -26.63 -6.64 -3.84
CA CYS A 60 -26.44 -7.75 -4.76
C CYS A 60 -25.50 -8.78 -4.11
N SER A 61 -25.92 -10.05 -4.05
CA SER A 61 -25.18 -11.11 -3.36
C SER A 61 -23.84 -11.46 -3.99
N LEU A 62 -23.67 -11.20 -5.29
CA LEU A 62 -22.43 -11.47 -6.02
C LEU A 62 -21.48 -10.28 -5.96
N CYS A 63 -21.83 -9.12 -6.51
CA CYS A 63 -20.86 -8.02 -6.58
C CYS A 63 -20.73 -7.22 -5.28
N ARG A 64 -21.79 -7.16 -4.47
CA ARG A 64 -21.89 -6.30 -3.27
C ARG A 64 -21.58 -4.81 -3.53
N SER A 65 -21.68 -4.35 -4.79
CA SER A 65 -21.40 -2.96 -5.20
C SER A 65 -22.65 -2.10 -5.36
N VAL A 66 -23.84 -2.72 -5.38
CA VAL A 66 -25.14 -2.04 -5.56
C VAL A 66 -26.13 -2.49 -4.50
N ARG A 67 -27.13 -1.65 -4.21
CA ARG A 67 -28.16 -1.91 -3.20
C ARG A 67 -29.55 -1.55 -3.68
N TYR A 68 -30.56 -2.26 -3.20
CA TYR A 68 -31.94 -2.12 -3.65
C TYR A 68 -32.94 -2.09 -2.50
N CYS A 69 -34.00 -1.29 -2.66
CA CYS A 69 -35.18 -1.32 -1.78
C CYS A 69 -35.83 -2.70 -1.74
N ASN A 70 -35.97 -3.33 -2.91
CA ASN A 70 -36.70 -4.58 -3.08
C ASN A 70 -36.24 -5.32 -4.34
N ARG A 71 -36.83 -6.50 -4.54
CA ARG A 71 -36.54 -7.39 -5.68
C ARG A 71 -36.96 -6.80 -7.03
N ASP A 72 -37.95 -5.91 -7.06
CA ASP A 72 -38.42 -5.30 -8.31
C ASP A 72 -37.39 -4.31 -8.83
N CYS A 73 -36.87 -3.43 -7.96
CA CYS A 73 -35.75 -2.54 -8.28
C CYS A 73 -34.53 -3.33 -8.76
N GLN A 74 -34.19 -4.42 -8.06
CA GLN A 74 -33.07 -5.28 -8.45
C GLN A 74 -33.28 -5.91 -9.83
N THR A 75 -34.48 -6.44 -10.11
CA THR A 75 -34.78 -7.12 -11.36
C THR A 75 -34.81 -6.15 -12.54
N ALA A 76 -35.36 -4.95 -12.33
CA ALA A 76 -35.37 -3.89 -13.32
C ALA A 76 -33.94 -3.45 -13.66
N ASP A 77 -33.12 -3.16 -12.64
CA ASP A 77 -31.72 -2.75 -12.82
C ASP A 77 -30.86 -3.82 -13.48
N TYR A 78 -31.05 -5.09 -13.08
CA TYR A 78 -30.36 -6.24 -13.66
C TYR A 78 -30.62 -6.37 -15.17
N LYS A 79 -31.86 -6.13 -15.60
CA LYS A 79 -32.22 -6.15 -17.03
C LYS A 79 -31.69 -4.95 -17.79
N SER A 80 -31.61 -3.77 -17.16
CA SER A 80 -31.20 -2.54 -17.85
C SER A 80 -29.68 -2.38 -17.98
N ARG A 81 -28.91 -2.74 -16.95
CA ARG A 81 -27.44 -2.54 -16.95
C ARG A 81 -26.64 -3.44 -16.02
N HIS A 82 -27.20 -3.77 -14.84
CA HIS A 82 -26.40 -4.36 -13.76
C HIS A 82 -25.88 -5.77 -14.09
N LYS A 83 -26.57 -6.53 -14.96
CA LYS A 83 -26.09 -7.84 -15.41
C LYS A 83 -24.68 -7.78 -16.00
N GLU A 84 -24.45 -6.81 -16.88
CA GLU A 84 -23.17 -6.62 -17.59
C GLU A 84 -22.12 -6.08 -16.61
N GLU A 85 -22.45 -5.02 -15.87
CA GLU A 85 -21.56 -4.41 -14.88
C GLU A 85 -21.09 -5.42 -13.81
N CYS A 86 -21.98 -6.31 -13.39
CA CYS A 86 -21.68 -7.35 -12.41
C CYS A 86 -20.71 -8.39 -12.99
N SER A 87 -20.91 -8.83 -14.24
CA SER A 87 -20.05 -9.84 -14.88
C SER A 87 -18.70 -9.29 -15.33
N GLU A 88 -18.64 -8.01 -15.71
CA GLU A 88 -17.43 -7.37 -16.21
C GLU A 88 -16.57 -6.73 -15.12
N PHE A 89 -16.94 -6.94 -13.85
CA PHE A 89 -16.18 -6.42 -12.71
C PHE A 89 -15.96 -4.90 -12.82
N VAL A 90 -17.01 -4.17 -13.24
CA VAL A 90 -16.93 -2.72 -13.45
C VAL A 90 -16.56 -2.02 -12.15
N HIS A 91 -17.32 -2.30 -11.08
CA HIS A 91 -17.11 -1.76 -9.74
C HIS A 91 -16.66 -2.86 -8.77
N PRO A 92 -15.71 -2.59 -7.86
CA PRO A 92 -15.43 -3.47 -6.73
C PRO A 92 -16.60 -3.48 -5.73
N PRO A 93 -16.58 -4.40 -4.75
CA PRO A 93 -17.50 -4.37 -3.61
C PRO A 93 -17.50 -3.02 -2.92
N PHE A 94 -18.67 -2.58 -2.46
CA PHE A 94 -18.75 -1.41 -1.62
C PHE A 94 -18.22 -1.74 -0.21
N THR A 95 -17.08 -1.16 0.15
CA THR A 95 -16.46 -1.36 1.48
C THR A 95 -15.59 -0.18 1.88
N THR A 96 -15.56 0.13 3.17
CA THR A 96 -14.60 1.10 3.74
C THR A 96 -13.17 0.56 3.76
N ALA A 97 -12.95 -0.72 3.47
CA ALA A 97 -11.62 -1.32 3.36
C ALA A 97 -10.90 -0.98 2.03
N PHE A 98 -11.64 -0.56 1.01
CA PHE A 98 -11.15 -0.31 -0.35
C PHE A 98 -12.05 0.74 -1.03
N LEU A 99 -11.81 2.00 -0.73
CA LEU A 99 -12.67 3.13 -1.11
C LEU A 99 -12.22 3.72 -2.45
N THR A 100 -12.91 3.31 -3.51
CA THR A 100 -12.66 3.77 -4.89
C THR A 100 -13.37 5.06 -5.26
N GLU A 101 -14.11 5.67 -4.33
CA GLU A 101 -14.77 6.96 -4.55
C GLU A 101 -14.17 8.04 -3.63
N PRO A 102 -14.10 9.30 -4.09
CA PRO A 102 -13.73 10.42 -3.23
C PRO A 102 -14.73 10.60 -2.09
N VAL A 103 -14.25 11.07 -0.93
CA VAL A 103 -15.06 11.23 0.28
C VAL A 103 -14.82 12.63 0.84
N GLY A 104 -15.91 13.34 1.14
CA GLY A 104 -15.81 14.71 1.63
C GLY A 104 -15.30 15.66 0.55
N ASP A 105 -14.32 16.48 0.90
CA ASP A 105 -13.75 17.51 0.00
C ASP A 105 -12.56 16.99 -0.82
N ALA A 106 -12.23 15.70 -0.71
CA ALA A 106 -11.16 15.09 -1.50
C ALA A 106 -11.56 15.06 -2.98
N LYS A 107 -10.62 15.42 -3.86
CA LYS A 107 -10.77 15.28 -5.32
C LYS A 107 -10.67 13.83 -5.77
N TYR A 108 -9.80 13.06 -5.10
CA TYR A 108 -9.47 11.69 -5.51
C TYR A 108 -9.94 10.63 -4.51
N ALA A 109 -10.11 9.40 -4.99
CA ALA A 109 -10.41 8.22 -4.17
C ALA A 109 -9.25 7.89 -3.21
N ARG A 110 -9.55 7.17 -2.11
CA ARG A 110 -8.50 6.75 -1.15
C ARG A 110 -7.69 5.62 -1.75
N ASP A 111 -8.41 4.69 -2.34
CA ASP A 111 -7.89 3.52 -3.02
C ASP A 111 -8.23 3.66 -4.51
N PRO A 112 -7.56 4.56 -5.26
CA PRO A 112 -7.76 4.66 -6.71
C PRO A 112 -7.41 3.35 -7.40
N VAL A 113 -8.16 2.96 -8.43
CA VAL A 113 -7.90 1.71 -9.17
C VAL A 113 -6.98 2.00 -10.36
N PHE A 114 -5.73 1.58 -10.28
CA PHE A 114 -4.75 1.73 -11.36
C PHE A 114 -4.70 0.53 -12.30
N ALA A 115 -5.05 -0.66 -11.79
CA ALA A 115 -5.14 -1.88 -12.59
C ALA A 115 -6.34 -2.71 -12.16
N LYS A 116 -6.94 -3.42 -13.11
CA LYS A 116 -7.98 -4.42 -12.82
C LYS A 116 -7.93 -5.55 -13.83
N GLY A 117 -8.43 -6.71 -13.42
CA GLY A 117 -8.52 -7.89 -14.29
C GLY A 117 -9.52 -8.89 -13.74
N SER A 118 -9.86 -9.88 -14.54
CA SER A 118 -10.66 -11.00 -14.08
C SER A 118 -10.29 -12.29 -14.81
N LEU A 119 -10.47 -13.42 -14.13
CA LEU A 119 -10.27 -14.75 -14.70
C LEU A 119 -11.24 -15.72 -14.03
N ASN A 120 -11.91 -16.55 -14.82
CA ASN A 120 -12.78 -17.63 -14.33
C ASN A 120 -13.81 -17.19 -13.27
N GLY A 121 -14.41 -16.01 -13.46
CA GLY A 121 -15.42 -15.45 -12.55
C GLY A 121 -14.86 -14.89 -11.24
N VAL A 122 -13.54 -14.66 -11.15
CA VAL A 122 -12.88 -13.96 -10.04
C VAL A 122 -12.30 -12.66 -10.57
N GLY A 123 -12.58 -11.55 -9.88
CA GLY A 123 -12.08 -10.22 -10.21
C GLY A 123 -11.00 -9.76 -9.25
N CYS A 124 -10.09 -8.92 -9.76
CA CYS A 124 -9.00 -8.32 -9.00
C CYS A 124 -8.89 -6.82 -9.35
N TRP A 125 -8.75 -5.99 -8.33
CA TRP A 125 -8.52 -4.54 -8.46
C TRP A 125 -7.29 -4.17 -7.64
N VAL A 126 -6.45 -3.33 -8.23
CA VAL A 126 -5.16 -2.95 -7.69
C VAL A 126 -5.15 -1.45 -7.46
N SER A 127 -4.88 -1.09 -6.21
CA SER A 127 -4.59 0.26 -5.77
C SER A 127 -3.19 0.29 -5.13
N VAL A 128 -2.81 1.45 -4.63
CA VAL A 128 -1.55 1.68 -3.92
C VAL A 128 -1.85 2.06 -2.48
N LYS A 129 -0.96 1.65 -1.57
CA LYS A 129 -0.96 2.11 -0.19
C LYS A 129 0.35 2.84 0.08
N GLY A 130 0.43 4.04 -0.47
CA GLY A 130 1.62 4.87 -0.43
C GLY A 130 2.06 5.24 0.97
N GLY A 131 3.36 5.51 1.11
CA GLY A 131 3.86 6.27 2.26
C GLY A 131 3.48 7.73 2.17
N SER A 132 3.90 8.51 3.15
CA SER A 132 3.68 9.96 3.17
C SER A 132 4.18 10.62 1.89
N TYR A 133 3.35 11.50 1.34
CA TYR A 133 3.63 12.17 0.06
C TYR A 133 3.91 11.20 -1.10
N ALA A 134 3.29 10.02 -1.08
CA ALA A 134 3.52 8.99 -2.07
C ALA A 134 4.99 8.55 -2.19
N ARG A 135 5.73 8.52 -1.07
CA ARG A 135 7.09 7.96 -1.01
C ARG A 135 7.03 6.44 -0.84
N LEU A 136 7.96 5.75 -1.50
CA LEU A 136 8.16 4.32 -1.27
C LEU A 136 8.59 4.08 0.18
N GLN A 137 8.15 2.95 0.72
CA GLN A 137 8.48 2.57 2.08
C GLN A 137 9.89 1.97 2.16
N ASN A 138 10.40 1.91 3.39
CA ASN A 138 11.69 1.33 3.72
C ASN A 138 11.47 -0.06 4.35
N LEU A 139 12.38 -1.01 4.11
CA LEU A 139 12.33 -2.34 4.73
C LEU A 139 12.44 -2.33 6.24
N HIS A 140 13.04 -1.28 6.80
CA HIS A 140 13.08 -1.05 8.24
C HIS A 140 11.68 -1.07 8.86
N ASN A 141 10.67 -0.50 8.20
CA ASN A 141 9.31 -0.44 8.73
C ASN A 141 8.67 -1.84 8.69
N GLY A 142 7.90 -2.20 9.71
CA GLY A 142 7.10 -3.45 9.69
C GLY A 142 5.92 -3.38 8.71
N LEU A 143 5.40 -4.56 8.34
CA LEU A 143 4.13 -4.69 7.60
C LEU A 143 3.20 -5.70 8.33
N PRO A 144 1.97 -5.31 8.72
CA PRO A 144 1.48 -3.92 8.76
C PRO A 144 2.38 -3.02 9.62
N PRO A 145 2.41 -1.70 9.39
CA PRO A 145 3.05 -0.79 10.32
C PRO A 145 2.35 -0.93 11.68
N LYS A 146 3.08 -1.40 12.68
CA LYS A 146 2.57 -1.71 14.02
C LYS A 146 3.04 -0.66 15.04
N SER A 147 2.80 -0.93 16.31
CA SER A 147 3.07 -0.01 17.43
C SER A 147 4.50 0.54 17.44
N LEU A 148 4.69 1.67 18.14
CA LEU A 148 6.02 2.28 18.36
C LEU A 148 7.04 1.26 18.91
N GLU A 149 6.59 0.34 19.76
CA GLU A 149 7.42 -0.69 20.39
C GLU A 149 8.06 -1.63 19.37
N GLU A 150 7.30 -2.12 18.38
CA GLU A 150 7.86 -2.99 17.35
C GLU A 150 8.84 -2.27 16.42
N ASN A 151 8.61 -0.98 16.12
CA ASN A 151 9.59 -0.16 15.40
C ASN A 151 10.88 0.01 16.21
N MET A 152 10.77 0.21 17.52
CA MET A 152 11.93 0.26 18.41
C MET A 152 12.68 -1.08 18.46
N GLU A 153 11.98 -2.21 18.42
CA GLU A 153 12.61 -3.53 18.32
C GLU A 153 13.35 -3.72 17.00
N ARG A 154 12.75 -3.33 15.87
CA ARG A 154 13.42 -3.36 14.56
C ARG A 154 14.63 -2.45 14.50
N GLU A 155 14.59 -1.28 15.15
CA GLU A 155 15.75 -0.40 15.26
C GLU A 155 16.86 -1.02 16.12
N LYS A 156 16.51 -1.69 17.23
CA LYS A 156 17.48 -2.47 18.01
C LYS A 156 18.10 -3.58 17.17
N MET A 157 17.30 -4.30 16.39
CA MET A 157 17.81 -5.37 15.50
C MET A 157 18.77 -4.81 14.45
N ALA A 158 18.44 -3.69 13.82
CA ALA A 158 19.32 -3.02 12.87
C ALA A 158 20.65 -2.57 13.50
N ALA A 159 20.61 -2.10 14.75
CA ALA A 159 21.81 -1.72 15.51
C ALA A 159 22.67 -2.93 15.93
N LEU A 160 22.04 -4.06 16.24
CA LEU A 160 22.74 -5.31 16.59
C LEU A 160 23.38 -5.99 15.38
N TYR A 161 22.78 -5.84 14.19
CA TYR A 161 23.21 -6.48 12.94
C TYR A 161 23.41 -5.45 11.81
N PRO A 162 24.39 -4.55 11.93
CA PRO A 162 24.60 -3.46 10.99
C PRO A 162 25.04 -3.95 9.60
N GLU A 163 25.67 -5.12 9.49
CA GLU A 163 26.05 -5.69 8.20
C GLU A 163 24.81 -6.20 7.45
N VAL A 164 23.89 -6.87 8.15
CA VAL A 164 22.60 -7.31 7.58
C VAL A 164 21.81 -6.08 7.13
N ALA A 165 21.73 -5.06 7.99
CA ALA A 165 21.02 -3.82 7.69
C ALA A 165 21.58 -3.10 6.45
N GLY A 166 22.91 -3.03 6.33
CA GLY A 166 23.61 -2.45 5.18
C GLY A 166 23.40 -3.27 3.90
N GLN A 167 23.61 -4.60 3.98
CA GLN A 167 23.47 -5.50 2.83
C GLN A 167 22.06 -5.46 2.26
N HIS A 168 21.03 -5.41 3.10
CA HIS A 168 19.62 -5.38 2.68
C HIS A 168 19.09 -3.97 2.39
N ARG A 169 19.95 -2.94 2.52
CA ARG A 169 19.61 -1.53 2.30
C ARG A 169 18.32 -1.12 3.03
N ILE A 170 18.20 -1.47 4.31
CA ILE A 170 16.90 -1.44 5.00
C ILE A 170 16.27 -0.05 5.13
N TYR A 171 17.08 1.01 5.07
CA TYR A 171 16.65 2.40 5.15
C TYR A 171 16.40 3.05 3.78
N THR A 172 16.58 2.31 2.68
CA THR A 172 16.32 2.81 1.34
C THR A 172 14.82 2.82 1.05
N SER A 173 14.32 3.93 0.49
CA SER A 173 12.94 4.03 -0.01
C SER A 173 12.81 3.23 -1.31
N CYS A 174 12.43 1.97 -1.17
CA CYS A 174 12.45 0.99 -2.27
C CYS A 174 11.20 0.12 -2.39
N LEU A 175 10.30 0.16 -1.39
CA LEU A 175 9.14 -0.72 -1.33
C LEU A 175 7.88 -0.02 -1.84
N LEU A 176 7.35 -0.52 -2.96
CA LEU A 176 6.00 -0.21 -3.42
C LEU A 176 5.01 -1.11 -2.67
N THR A 177 3.99 -0.51 -2.05
CA THR A 177 2.92 -1.26 -1.38
C THR A 177 1.67 -1.21 -2.23
N LEU A 178 1.24 -2.36 -2.75
CA LEU A 178 -0.02 -2.48 -3.46
C LEU A 178 -1.13 -2.89 -2.50
N ASN A 179 -2.30 -2.24 -2.61
CA ASN A 179 -3.53 -2.65 -1.94
C ASN A 179 -4.39 -3.39 -2.97
N ILE A 180 -4.68 -4.67 -2.75
CA ILE A 180 -5.32 -5.55 -3.72
C ILE A 180 -6.66 -6.02 -3.16
N LEU A 181 -7.74 -5.79 -3.90
CA LEU A 181 -9.04 -6.40 -3.64
C LEU A 181 -9.29 -7.54 -4.62
N VAL A 182 -9.69 -8.71 -4.11
CA VAL A 182 -10.03 -9.90 -4.91
C VAL A 182 -11.42 -10.38 -4.54
N GLN A 183 -12.28 -10.63 -5.53
CA GLN A 183 -13.66 -11.07 -5.30
C GLN A 183 -14.06 -12.25 -6.19
N ASN A 184 -14.67 -13.26 -5.58
CA ASN A 184 -15.31 -14.35 -6.31
C ASN A 184 -16.75 -13.95 -6.72
N ARG A 185 -17.07 -13.89 -8.02
CA ARG A 185 -18.43 -13.68 -8.55
C ARG A 185 -18.93 -14.87 -9.39
N ARG A 186 -18.34 -16.05 -9.20
CA ARG A 186 -18.72 -17.25 -9.95
C ARG A 186 -20.18 -17.60 -9.76
N LYS A 187 -20.87 -17.88 -10.88
CA LYS A 187 -22.29 -18.23 -10.90
C LYS A 187 -22.55 -19.72 -10.65
N ASP A 188 -21.54 -20.56 -10.85
CA ASP A 188 -21.60 -22.00 -10.57
C ASP A 188 -21.47 -22.35 -9.08
N LYS A 189 -21.35 -21.31 -8.24
CA LYS A 189 -21.22 -21.37 -6.78
C LYS A 189 -19.93 -22.03 -6.28
N ALA A 190 -18.97 -22.32 -7.16
CA ALA A 190 -17.71 -22.90 -6.73
C ALA A 190 -16.83 -21.85 -6.01
N PRO A 191 -16.08 -22.26 -4.97
CA PRO A 191 -15.13 -21.38 -4.32
C PRO A 191 -13.92 -21.10 -5.22
N ALA A 192 -13.15 -20.08 -4.84
CA ALA A 192 -11.87 -19.76 -5.46
C ALA A 192 -10.78 -19.72 -4.37
N MET A 193 -9.58 -20.14 -4.72
CA MET A 193 -8.39 -20.03 -3.87
C MET A 193 -7.46 -18.95 -4.43
N VAL A 194 -6.99 -18.06 -3.57
CA VAL A 194 -6.10 -16.93 -3.90
C VAL A 194 -4.74 -17.13 -3.24
N PHE A 195 -3.64 -16.84 -3.95
CA PHE A 195 -2.26 -17.04 -3.46
C PHE A 195 -1.49 -15.71 -3.44
N GLY A 196 -1.59 -14.97 -2.32
CA GLY A 196 -1.01 -13.64 -2.17
C GLY A 196 0.52 -13.60 -2.29
N ALA A 197 1.25 -14.50 -1.65
CA ALA A 197 2.72 -14.52 -1.67
C ALA A 197 3.32 -14.75 -3.06
N LEU A 198 2.52 -15.30 -3.98
CA LEU A 198 2.94 -15.65 -5.34
C LEU A 198 2.48 -14.60 -6.37
N ALA A 199 1.83 -13.53 -5.92
CA ALA A 199 1.55 -12.39 -6.77
C ALA A 199 2.88 -11.75 -7.23
N HIS A 200 2.93 -11.37 -8.49
CA HIS A 200 4.13 -10.82 -9.09
C HIS A 200 3.79 -9.69 -10.06
N ILE A 201 4.71 -8.75 -10.14
CA ILE A 201 4.65 -7.62 -11.08
C ILE A 201 5.50 -7.99 -12.30
N LEU A 202 4.91 -7.81 -13.49
CA LEU A 202 5.64 -7.78 -14.74
C LEU A 202 5.97 -6.33 -15.09
N SER A 203 7.25 -6.02 -15.27
CA SER A 203 7.68 -4.68 -15.69
C SER A 203 7.37 -4.42 -17.16
N PHE A 204 7.37 -3.15 -17.56
CA PHE A 204 7.58 -2.84 -18.98
C PHE A 204 9.01 -3.22 -19.41
N ALA A 205 9.18 -3.53 -20.70
CA ALA A 205 10.49 -3.85 -21.26
C ALA A 205 11.49 -2.69 -21.11
N HIS A 206 11.05 -1.48 -21.42
CA HIS A 206 11.88 -0.28 -21.30
C HIS A 206 12.26 0.09 -19.86
N SER A 207 11.57 -0.47 -18.86
CA SER A 207 11.86 -0.28 -17.43
C SER A 207 12.63 -1.45 -16.82
N PHE A 208 13.06 -2.43 -17.63
CA PHE A 208 13.78 -3.62 -17.14
C PHE A 208 15.01 -3.21 -16.33
N GLU A 209 15.92 -2.44 -16.92
CA GLU A 209 17.16 -2.02 -16.26
C GLU A 209 16.89 -1.21 -14.99
N ASP A 210 15.87 -0.36 -14.99
CA ASP A 210 15.51 0.43 -13.81
C ASP A 210 15.01 -0.44 -12.66
N CYS A 211 14.23 -1.48 -12.95
CA CYS A 211 13.79 -2.46 -11.95
C CYS A 211 14.98 -3.26 -11.37
N MET A 212 15.99 -3.53 -12.19
CA MET A 212 17.18 -4.28 -11.77
C MET A 212 18.16 -3.44 -10.94
N LYS A 213 18.21 -2.11 -11.11
CA LYS A 213 19.09 -1.22 -10.31
C LYS A 213 18.85 -1.32 -8.80
N GLY A 214 17.58 -1.49 -8.42
CA GLY A 214 17.17 -1.62 -7.02
C GLY A 214 17.47 -2.98 -6.40
N GLU A 215 17.79 -3.99 -7.21
CA GLU A 215 18.02 -5.37 -6.77
C GLU A 215 19.23 -5.48 -5.84
N ILE A 216 19.10 -6.37 -4.87
CA ILE A 216 20.16 -6.88 -4.02
C ILE A 216 20.46 -8.32 -4.43
N PRO A 217 21.57 -8.57 -5.16
CA PRO A 217 21.92 -9.88 -5.66
C PRO A 217 21.96 -10.96 -4.58
N GLY A 218 21.31 -12.10 -4.83
CA GLY A 218 21.24 -13.23 -3.91
C GLY A 218 20.31 -13.04 -2.71
N VAL A 219 19.67 -11.87 -2.59
CA VAL A 219 18.66 -11.57 -1.57
C VAL A 219 17.28 -11.46 -2.20
N ASP A 220 17.15 -10.64 -3.23
CA ASP A 220 15.87 -10.43 -3.90
C ASP A 220 15.58 -11.58 -4.87
N LYS A 221 14.29 -11.91 -5.00
CA LYS A 221 13.79 -12.95 -5.90
C LYS A 221 13.23 -12.29 -7.16
N ILE A 222 14.12 -11.77 -8.01
CA ILE A 222 13.75 -11.18 -9.30
C ILE A 222 14.07 -12.18 -10.41
N ASN A 223 13.07 -12.51 -11.21
CA ASN A 223 13.24 -13.32 -12.42
C ASN A 223 13.10 -12.44 -13.66
N SER A 224 13.41 -13.01 -14.82
CA SER A 224 13.18 -12.35 -16.10
C SER A 224 12.51 -13.26 -17.10
N ILE A 225 11.74 -12.66 -18.01
CA ILE A 225 11.14 -13.32 -19.15
C ILE A 225 11.47 -12.53 -20.42
N VAL A 226 11.59 -13.23 -21.53
CA VAL A 226 11.76 -12.64 -22.86
C VAL A 226 10.44 -12.80 -23.60
N ASP A 227 9.88 -11.70 -24.09
CA ASP A 227 8.64 -11.74 -24.85
C ASP A 227 8.86 -12.23 -26.30
N GLU A 228 7.78 -12.34 -27.07
CA GLU A 228 7.83 -12.78 -28.47
C GLU A 228 8.65 -11.85 -29.39
N ARG A 229 8.92 -10.61 -28.96
CA ARG A 229 9.70 -9.61 -29.69
C ARG A 229 11.17 -9.64 -29.31
N GLY A 230 11.57 -10.48 -28.34
CA GLY A 230 12.93 -10.54 -27.83
C GLY A 230 13.22 -9.52 -26.73
N GLU A 231 12.21 -8.81 -26.23
CA GLU A 231 12.36 -7.81 -25.18
C GLU A 231 12.36 -8.46 -23.79
N LYS A 232 13.22 -7.97 -22.90
CA LYS A 232 13.34 -8.49 -21.54
C LYS A 232 12.38 -7.76 -20.60
N HIS A 233 11.70 -8.53 -19.77
CA HIS A 233 10.86 -8.01 -18.70
C HIS A 233 11.30 -8.57 -17.35
N ALA A 234 11.21 -7.76 -16.30
CA ALA A 234 11.48 -8.17 -14.94
C ALA A 234 10.19 -8.74 -14.32
N ILE A 235 10.34 -9.82 -13.57
CA ILE A 235 9.28 -10.45 -12.77
C ILE A 235 9.65 -10.22 -11.31
N LEU A 236 8.97 -9.25 -10.70
CA LEU A 236 9.19 -8.82 -9.33
C LEU A 236 8.21 -9.55 -8.42
N THR A 237 8.73 -10.30 -7.45
CA THR A 237 7.91 -11.05 -6.49
C THR A 237 7.71 -10.27 -5.19
N VAL A 238 6.77 -10.73 -4.35
CA VAL A 238 6.61 -10.18 -3.00
C VAL A 238 7.93 -10.33 -2.24
N VAL A 239 8.45 -9.23 -1.72
CA VAL A 239 9.73 -9.21 -1.01
C VAL A 239 9.61 -9.94 0.33
N ASP A 240 10.65 -10.64 0.78
CA ASP A 240 10.69 -11.21 2.12
C ASP A 240 11.15 -10.17 3.15
N ASP A 241 10.66 -10.27 4.38
CA ASP A 241 11.17 -9.47 5.49
C ASP A 241 12.57 -9.94 5.89
N VAL A 242 13.44 -8.97 6.17
CA VAL A 242 14.84 -9.24 6.49
C VAL A 242 14.98 -10.00 7.81
N TRP A 243 14.06 -9.81 8.75
CA TRP A 243 14.17 -10.35 10.10
C TRP A 243 13.42 -11.66 10.26
N ASP A 244 12.15 -11.73 9.86
CA ASP A 244 11.34 -12.94 10.04
C ASP A 244 11.35 -13.91 8.83
N LYS A 245 11.96 -13.49 7.71
CA LYS A 245 12.10 -14.26 6.46
C LYS A 245 10.77 -14.71 5.85
N LYS A 246 9.67 -14.00 6.16
CA LYS A 246 8.35 -14.24 5.57
C LYS A 246 8.06 -13.23 4.46
N PRO A 247 7.23 -13.57 3.47
CA PRO A 247 6.77 -12.61 2.48
C PRO A 247 6.11 -11.41 3.14
N ARG A 248 6.45 -10.20 2.69
CA ARG A 248 5.89 -8.93 3.15
C ARG A 248 4.52 -8.71 2.54
N LEU A 249 3.58 -9.48 3.05
CA LEU A 249 2.16 -9.39 2.78
C LEU A 249 1.36 -9.43 4.08
N PHE A 250 0.15 -8.88 4.06
CA PHE A 250 -0.84 -9.21 5.07
C PHE A 250 -2.26 -9.11 4.55
N ILE A 251 -3.13 -9.95 5.10
CA ILE A 251 -4.56 -9.93 4.83
C ILE A 251 -5.17 -8.88 5.76
N SER A 252 -5.65 -7.77 5.18
CA SER A 252 -6.20 -6.67 5.96
C SER A 252 -7.69 -6.87 6.28
N HIS A 253 -8.49 -7.31 5.31
CA HIS A 253 -9.93 -7.44 5.47
C HIS A 253 -10.47 -8.65 4.72
N ILE A 254 -11.53 -9.26 5.27
CA ILE A 254 -12.40 -10.21 4.58
C ILE A 254 -13.82 -9.71 4.70
N ASP A 255 -14.50 -9.56 3.56
CA ASP A 255 -15.86 -9.02 3.47
C ASP A 255 -16.01 -7.65 4.17
N GLY A 256 -14.94 -6.85 4.15
CA GLY A 256 -14.89 -5.53 4.77
C GLY A 256 -14.69 -5.53 6.29
N ILE A 257 -14.53 -6.71 6.91
CA ILE A 257 -14.21 -6.86 8.33
C ILE A 257 -12.70 -6.95 8.46
N ASP A 258 -12.13 -6.06 9.29
CA ASP A 258 -10.70 -6.07 9.63
C ASP A 258 -10.33 -7.38 10.34
N VAL A 259 -9.35 -8.10 9.79
CA VAL A 259 -8.91 -9.41 10.28
C VAL A 259 -8.30 -9.31 11.68
N SER A 260 -7.69 -8.19 12.06
CA SER A 260 -7.13 -8.02 13.41
C SER A 260 -8.17 -8.12 14.51
N ASN A 261 -9.43 -7.77 14.22
CA ASN A 261 -10.54 -7.89 15.15
C ASN A 261 -11.07 -9.34 15.26
N GLN A 262 -10.79 -10.17 14.27
CA GLN A 262 -11.25 -11.56 14.18
C GLN A 262 -10.15 -12.43 13.52
N PRO A 263 -9.07 -12.79 14.24
CA PRO A 263 -7.92 -13.45 13.64
C PRO A 263 -8.20 -14.88 13.15
N ASN A 264 -9.16 -15.56 13.78
CA ASN A 264 -9.49 -16.96 13.49
C ASN A 264 -10.62 -17.07 12.46
N ARG A 265 -10.34 -16.65 11.23
CA ARG A 265 -11.28 -16.75 10.11
C ARG A 265 -11.07 -18.04 9.32
N PRO A 266 -12.10 -18.87 9.09
CA PRO A 266 -11.97 -20.10 8.32
C PRO A 266 -11.65 -19.85 6.84
N GLU A 267 -11.90 -18.64 6.33
CA GLU A 267 -11.53 -18.25 4.96
C GLU A 267 -10.01 -18.12 4.79
N ILE A 268 -9.26 -17.88 5.88
CA ILE A 268 -7.81 -17.74 5.86
C ILE A 268 -7.19 -19.13 6.08
N ILE A 269 -6.63 -19.69 5.03
CA ILE A 269 -5.98 -21.01 5.08
C ILE A 269 -4.53 -20.87 5.58
N ASP A 270 -3.81 -19.89 5.05
CA ASP A 270 -2.45 -19.55 5.50
C ASP A 270 -2.27 -18.03 5.46
N ALA A 271 -2.25 -17.41 6.64
CA ALA A 271 -2.10 -15.96 6.77
C ALA A 271 -0.70 -15.47 6.34
N ALA A 272 0.35 -16.25 6.60
CA ALA A 272 1.74 -15.86 6.31
C ALA A 272 2.03 -15.89 4.80
N ARG A 273 1.35 -16.78 4.08
CA ARG A 273 1.44 -16.86 2.61
C ARG A 273 0.31 -16.15 1.87
N GLY A 274 -0.67 -15.61 2.58
CA GLY A 274 -1.82 -14.94 1.99
C GLY A 274 -2.70 -15.88 1.18
N ILE A 275 -2.86 -17.12 1.64
CA ILE A 275 -3.72 -18.14 1.01
C ILE A 275 -5.12 -18.02 1.57
N VAL A 276 -6.08 -17.65 0.72
CA VAL A 276 -7.45 -17.33 1.11
C VAL A 276 -8.45 -18.06 0.22
N LYS A 277 -9.41 -18.73 0.86
CA LYS A 277 -10.60 -19.30 0.22
C LYS A 277 -11.69 -18.23 0.15
N LEU A 278 -12.24 -18.01 -1.03
CA LEU A 278 -13.39 -17.12 -1.26
C LEU A 278 -14.58 -17.91 -1.78
N ASP A 279 -15.65 -17.98 -0.99
CA ASP A 279 -16.95 -18.43 -1.48
C ASP A 279 -17.59 -17.36 -2.38
N PRO A 280 -18.57 -17.72 -3.24
CA PRO A 280 -19.23 -16.77 -4.13
C PRO A 280 -19.78 -15.54 -3.40
N GLY A 281 -19.44 -14.37 -3.93
CA GLY A 281 -19.77 -13.07 -3.37
C GLY A 281 -18.78 -12.53 -2.35
N GLN A 282 -17.93 -13.39 -1.76
CA GLN A 282 -16.91 -12.96 -0.81
C GLN A 282 -15.74 -12.26 -1.48
N PHE A 283 -15.09 -11.38 -0.73
CA PHE A 283 -13.88 -10.69 -1.15
C PHE A 283 -12.87 -10.56 -0.02
N VAL A 284 -11.60 -10.42 -0.42
CA VAL A 284 -10.47 -10.15 0.47
C VAL A 284 -9.75 -8.88 0.03
N VAL A 285 -9.20 -8.14 1.00
CA VAL A 285 -8.28 -7.03 0.75
C VAL A 285 -6.93 -7.35 1.38
N MET A 286 -5.88 -7.39 0.55
CA MET A 286 -4.52 -7.71 0.97
C MET A 286 -3.56 -6.57 0.61
N GLN A 287 -2.52 -6.40 1.41
CA GLN A 287 -1.42 -5.48 1.10
C GLN A 287 -0.15 -6.27 0.85
N LEU A 288 0.52 -5.99 -0.26
CA LEU A 288 1.68 -6.72 -0.74
C LEU A 288 2.80 -5.73 -1.07
N GLN A 289 4.03 -6.03 -0.67
CA GLN A 289 5.18 -5.17 -0.92
C GLN A 289 6.14 -5.76 -1.95
N TYR A 290 6.58 -4.90 -2.86
CA TYR A 290 7.52 -5.21 -3.92
C TYR A 290 8.71 -4.26 -3.85
N ARG A 291 9.91 -4.79 -4.03
CA ARG A 291 11.09 -3.94 -4.21
C ARG A 291 11.16 -3.50 -5.67
N ILE A 292 11.05 -2.19 -5.89
CA ILE A 292 11.16 -1.56 -7.22
C ILE A 292 12.09 -0.36 -7.15
N GLY A 293 12.04 0.38 -6.04
CA GLY A 293 12.85 1.57 -5.89
C GLY A 293 14.33 1.29 -5.64
N ASP A 294 15.16 2.22 -6.09
CA ASP A 294 16.60 2.26 -5.89
C ASP A 294 17.01 3.27 -4.80
N GLY A 295 16.05 4.08 -4.32
CA GLY A 295 16.27 5.19 -3.38
C GLY A 295 16.78 6.48 -4.03
N THR A 296 17.04 6.46 -5.33
CA THR A 296 17.55 7.57 -6.11
C THR A 296 16.53 8.04 -7.13
N ASP A 297 16.39 7.31 -8.23
CA ASP A 297 15.52 7.67 -9.37
C ASP A 297 14.09 7.21 -9.09
N ILE A 298 13.94 6.01 -8.53
CA ILE A 298 12.66 5.40 -8.18
C ILE A 298 12.52 5.43 -6.65
N ARG A 299 11.84 6.47 -6.16
CA ARG A 299 11.62 6.72 -4.72
C ARG A 299 10.18 7.10 -4.35
N ARG A 300 9.31 7.26 -5.35
CA ARG A 300 7.89 7.62 -5.17
C ARG A 300 7.02 6.52 -5.77
N ASP A 301 5.79 6.42 -5.30
CA ASP A 301 4.83 5.41 -5.76
C ASP A 301 4.58 5.53 -7.26
N TRP A 302 4.40 6.74 -7.78
CA TRP A 302 4.13 6.97 -9.19
C TRP A 302 5.28 6.54 -10.10
N SER A 303 6.54 6.75 -9.68
CA SER A 303 7.68 6.34 -10.49
C SER A 303 7.89 4.83 -10.44
N ALA A 304 7.59 4.17 -9.33
CA ALA A 304 7.57 2.72 -9.25
C ALA A 304 6.41 2.10 -10.05
N LEU A 305 5.22 2.70 -10.00
CA LEU A 305 4.06 2.27 -10.79
C LEU A 305 4.33 2.44 -12.30
N ALA A 306 5.02 3.51 -12.72
CA ALA A 306 5.38 3.71 -14.12
C ALA A 306 6.26 2.58 -14.68
N CYS A 307 6.99 1.83 -13.84
CA CYS A 307 7.76 0.66 -14.26
C CYS A 307 6.90 -0.60 -14.46
N MET A 308 5.70 -0.64 -13.90
CA MET A 308 4.83 -1.82 -13.89
C MET A 308 3.94 -1.87 -15.15
N GLN A 309 4.05 -2.95 -15.92
CA GLN A 309 3.11 -3.25 -16.99
C GLN A 309 1.83 -3.88 -16.44
N SER A 310 1.97 -4.89 -15.58
CA SER A 310 0.83 -5.61 -15.03
C SER A 310 1.15 -6.27 -13.69
N LEU A 311 0.12 -6.46 -12.89
CA LEU A 311 0.15 -7.37 -11.75
C LEU A 311 -0.50 -8.69 -12.17
N ILE A 312 0.13 -9.81 -11.83
CA ILE A 312 -0.42 -11.14 -12.02
C ILE A 312 -0.67 -11.76 -10.64
N LEU A 313 -1.91 -12.16 -10.39
CA LEU A 313 -2.33 -12.80 -9.15
C LEU A 313 -2.73 -14.26 -9.41
N PRO A 314 -1.94 -15.25 -8.95
CA PRO A 314 -2.31 -16.65 -9.09
C PRO A 314 -3.60 -16.98 -8.33
N ILE A 315 -4.51 -17.69 -9.01
CA ILE A 315 -5.76 -18.19 -8.45
C ILE A 315 -6.03 -19.62 -8.92
N PHE A 316 -6.79 -20.37 -8.12
CA PHE A 316 -7.45 -21.59 -8.57
C PHE A 316 -8.97 -21.43 -8.46
N ALA A 317 -9.64 -21.42 -9.62
CA ALA A 317 -11.08 -21.21 -9.72
C ALA A 317 -11.63 -22.02 -10.92
N PRO A 318 -12.47 -23.04 -10.69
CA PRO A 318 -13.04 -23.44 -9.40
C PRO A 318 -12.02 -24.14 -8.51
N TRP A 319 -12.15 -23.94 -7.20
CA TRP A 319 -11.46 -24.75 -6.18
C TRP A 319 -12.35 -25.94 -5.81
N ASP A 320 -11.82 -27.16 -5.90
CA ASP A 320 -12.59 -28.41 -5.72
C ASP A 320 -12.20 -29.20 -4.47
N ASP A 321 -11.33 -28.64 -3.62
CA ASP A 321 -10.89 -29.18 -2.34
C ASP A 321 -10.25 -30.59 -2.41
N LYS A 322 -9.82 -31.02 -3.60
CA LYS A 322 -9.28 -32.37 -3.80
C LYS A 322 -7.84 -32.55 -3.35
N ARG A 323 -7.06 -31.47 -3.28
CA ARG A 323 -5.67 -31.50 -2.83
C ARG A 323 -5.43 -30.39 -1.83
N PRO A 324 -4.55 -30.59 -0.84
CA PRO A 324 -4.18 -29.53 0.09
C PRO A 324 -3.64 -28.26 -0.62
N PRO A 325 -4.00 -27.04 -0.18
CA PRO A 325 -3.54 -25.79 -0.79
C PRO A 325 -2.02 -25.63 -0.87
N ASP A 326 -1.25 -26.21 0.07
CA ASP A 326 0.21 -26.20 0.07
C ASP A 326 0.83 -26.94 -1.14
N VAL A 327 0.11 -27.89 -1.74
CA VAL A 327 0.58 -28.59 -2.93
C VAL A 327 0.60 -27.65 -4.13
N TYR A 328 -0.44 -26.83 -4.28
CA TYR A 328 -0.52 -25.83 -5.35
C TYR A 328 0.46 -24.69 -5.13
N ASP A 329 0.58 -24.23 -3.89
CA ASP A 329 1.55 -23.20 -3.52
C ASP A 329 2.98 -23.62 -3.86
N ARG A 330 3.37 -24.86 -3.51
CA ARG A 330 4.69 -25.42 -3.89
C ARG A 330 4.85 -25.53 -5.39
N ALA A 331 3.85 -26.07 -6.10
CA ALA A 331 3.93 -26.21 -7.55
C ALA A 331 4.09 -24.87 -8.27
N LEU A 332 3.34 -23.84 -7.86
CA LEU A 332 3.47 -22.49 -8.40
C LEU A 332 4.79 -21.83 -7.99
N THR A 333 5.27 -22.07 -6.78
CA THR A 333 6.58 -21.57 -6.34
C THR A 333 7.72 -22.14 -7.20
N GLU A 334 7.71 -23.44 -7.48
CA GLU A 334 8.70 -24.07 -8.36
C GLU A 334 8.56 -23.59 -9.80
N TYR A 335 7.32 -23.41 -10.28
CA TYR A 335 7.08 -22.81 -11.59
C TYR A 335 7.71 -21.42 -11.73
N LEU A 336 7.54 -20.57 -10.72
CA LEU A 336 8.10 -19.22 -10.70
C LEU A 336 9.63 -19.21 -10.60
N LYS A 337 10.28 -20.26 -10.09
CA LYS A 337 11.76 -20.37 -10.07
C LYS A 337 12.35 -20.82 -11.41
N GLY A 338 11.54 -21.46 -12.25
CA GLY A 338 11.98 -22.01 -13.52
C GLY A 338 12.09 -20.98 -14.63
N LYS A 339 12.38 -21.45 -15.85
CA LYS A 339 12.23 -20.65 -17.07
C LYS A 339 10.73 -20.48 -17.33
N ILE A 340 10.21 -19.29 -17.08
CA ILE A 340 8.78 -19.01 -17.20
C ILE A 340 8.44 -18.72 -18.67
N GLU A 341 7.53 -19.51 -19.24
CA GLU A 341 6.99 -19.27 -20.59
C GLU A 341 5.70 -18.45 -20.55
N HIS A 342 4.86 -18.67 -19.53
CA HIS A 342 3.57 -17.98 -19.37
C HIS A 342 3.29 -17.61 -17.92
N LEU A 343 2.70 -16.45 -17.65
CA LEU A 343 2.33 -16.09 -16.28
C LEU A 343 0.91 -16.59 -15.97
N LEU A 344 0.76 -17.34 -14.88
CA LEU A 344 -0.50 -17.97 -14.48
C LEU A 344 -1.23 -17.11 -13.44
N GLY A 345 -2.45 -16.68 -13.76
CA GLY A 345 -3.30 -15.96 -12.81
C GLY A 345 -4.17 -14.88 -13.45
N ILE A 346 -4.86 -14.10 -12.62
CA ILE A 346 -5.55 -12.89 -13.05
C ILE A 346 -4.49 -11.87 -13.44
N ARG A 347 -4.46 -11.46 -14.70
CA ARG A 347 -3.64 -10.35 -15.18
C ARG A 347 -4.40 -9.05 -15.02
N CYS A 348 -3.81 -8.10 -14.31
CA CYS A 348 -4.30 -6.75 -14.10
C CYS A 348 -3.32 -5.78 -14.75
N ASP A 349 -3.62 -5.36 -15.99
CA ASP A 349 -2.78 -4.38 -16.71
C ASP A 349 -2.95 -2.99 -16.09
N LEU A 350 -1.81 -2.30 -15.93
CA LEU A 350 -1.77 -0.94 -15.42
C LEU A 350 -2.32 0.04 -16.48
N LYS A 351 -3.09 1.02 -16.02
CA LYS A 351 -3.58 2.12 -16.85
C LYS A 351 -2.77 3.39 -16.57
N ALA A 352 -2.24 4.00 -17.62
CA ALA A 352 -1.44 5.22 -17.53
C ALA A 352 -2.30 6.44 -17.15
N ASP A 353 -3.44 6.67 -17.80
CA ASP A 353 -4.23 7.89 -17.59
C ASP A 353 -4.65 8.12 -16.12
N PRO A 354 -5.18 7.11 -15.39
CA PRO A 354 -5.51 7.30 -13.98
C PRO A 354 -4.30 7.59 -13.09
N LEU A 355 -3.10 7.12 -13.46
CA LEU A 355 -1.86 7.38 -12.73
C LEU A 355 -1.45 8.84 -12.86
N GLU A 356 -1.45 9.37 -14.08
CA GLU A 356 -1.08 10.75 -14.37
C GLU A 356 -2.05 11.75 -13.72
N ASP A 357 -3.37 11.49 -13.80
CA ASP A 357 -4.36 12.35 -13.16
C ASP A 357 -4.20 12.35 -11.64
N TYR A 358 -4.08 11.17 -11.01
CA TYR A 358 -3.96 11.06 -9.56
C TYR A 358 -2.69 11.75 -9.01
N TYR A 359 -1.54 11.56 -9.66
CA TYR A 359 -0.27 12.13 -9.19
C TYR A 359 0.09 13.48 -9.79
N GLY A 360 -0.72 14.04 -10.71
CA GLY A 360 -0.43 15.29 -11.40
C GLY A 360 -0.16 16.45 -10.43
N ASP A 361 -0.98 16.60 -9.38
CA ASP A 361 -0.77 17.64 -8.37
C ASP A 361 0.58 17.50 -7.65
N LEU A 362 1.05 16.27 -7.40
CA LEU A 362 2.35 16.04 -6.80
C LEU A 362 3.49 16.37 -7.77
N ILE A 363 3.37 15.89 -9.01
CA ILE A 363 4.40 15.99 -10.04
C ILE A 363 4.60 17.46 -10.46
N TYR A 364 3.52 18.21 -10.64
CA TYR A 364 3.56 19.56 -11.20
C TYR A 364 3.46 20.68 -10.15
N HIS A 365 2.93 20.39 -8.95
CA HIS A 365 2.64 21.42 -7.94
C HIS A 365 3.19 21.09 -6.53
N GLY A 366 3.79 19.91 -6.35
CA GLY A 366 4.51 19.53 -5.14
C GLY A 366 3.65 18.96 -4.00
N ASP A 367 4.35 18.61 -2.91
CA ASP A 367 3.84 17.83 -1.79
C ASP A 367 2.58 18.43 -1.13
N ARG A 368 2.53 19.76 -0.91
CA ARG A 368 1.38 20.43 -0.28
C ARG A 368 0.12 20.33 -1.16
N LYS A 369 0.25 20.55 -2.47
CA LYS A 369 -0.90 20.53 -3.38
C LYS A 369 -1.51 19.13 -3.49
N PHE A 370 -0.64 18.12 -3.55
CA PHE A 370 -1.05 16.73 -3.47
C PHE A 370 -1.85 16.44 -2.20
N VAL A 371 -1.36 16.87 -1.04
CA VAL A 371 -2.09 16.64 0.22
C VAL A 371 -3.44 17.34 0.23
N GLU A 372 -3.52 18.58 -0.25
CA GLU A 372 -4.78 19.33 -0.34
C GLU A 372 -5.81 18.61 -1.23
N SER A 373 -5.42 18.13 -2.41
CA SER A 373 -6.36 17.47 -3.32
C SER A 373 -6.78 16.06 -2.90
N HIS A 374 -5.95 15.37 -2.12
CA HIS A 374 -6.19 13.98 -1.72
C HIS A 374 -6.80 13.82 -0.33
N TYR A 375 -6.53 14.77 0.57
CA TYR A 375 -6.91 14.73 1.99
C TYR A 375 -7.65 15.98 2.47
N GLY A 376 -7.75 17.03 1.63
CA GLY A 376 -8.41 18.27 1.95
C GLY A 376 -7.49 19.33 2.55
N LYS A 377 -7.92 20.59 2.46
CA LYS A 377 -7.15 21.77 2.87
C LYS A 377 -6.83 21.79 4.37
N GLU A 378 -7.81 21.46 5.21
CA GLU A 378 -7.60 21.43 6.67
C GLU A 378 -6.49 20.45 7.07
N HIS A 379 -6.43 19.30 6.39
CA HIS A 379 -5.39 18.30 6.62
C HIS A 379 -4.02 18.78 6.14
N ALA A 380 -3.96 19.40 4.94
CA ALA A 380 -2.74 20.00 4.43
C ALA A 380 -2.17 21.06 5.39
N ASP A 381 -3.03 21.96 5.89
CA ASP A 381 -2.63 23.00 6.85
C ASP A 381 -2.20 22.41 8.20
N ALA A 382 -2.83 21.33 8.67
CA ALA A 382 -2.43 20.64 9.90
C ALA A 382 -1.06 19.96 9.76
N LEU A 383 -0.83 19.28 8.64
CA LEU A 383 0.43 18.60 8.36
C LEU A 383 1.58 19.58 8.22
N GLU A 384 1.36 20.72 7.55
CA GLU A 384 2.36 21.79 7.44
C GLU A 384 2.73 22.38 8.81
N ARG A 385 1.74 22.67 9.67
CA ARG A 385 2.01 23.12 11.05
C ARG A 385 2.87 22.11 11.82
N LYS A 386 2.56 20.81 11.70
CA LYS A 386 3.33 19.75 12.37
C LYS A 386 4.74 19.59 11.84
N HIS A 387 4.95 19.74 10.54
CA HIS A 387 6.28 19.78 9.96
C HIS A 387 7.10 20.97 10.51
N ASN A 388 6.50 22.16 10.60
CA ASN A 388 7.16 23.33 11.16
C ASN A 388 7.54 23.13 12.63
N GLU A 389 6.66 22.54 13.45
CA GLU A 389 6.95 22.18 14.85
C GLU A 389 8.18 21.25 14.97
N VAL A 390 8.32 20.27 14.07
CA VAL A 390 9.49 19.37 14.07
C VAL A 390 10.75 20.09 13.62
N PHE A 391 10.69 20.92 12.58
CA PHE A 391 11.86 21.67 12.14
C PHE A 391 12.37 22.63 13.22
N GLU A 392 11.47 23.33 13.90
CA GLU A 392 11.82 24.20 15.03
C GLU A 392 12.49 23.40 16.18
N HIS A 393 11.98 22.20 16.48
CA HIS A 393 12.54 21.32 17.50
C HIS A 393 13.91 20.73 17.10
N GLU A 394 14.07 20.32 15.84
CA GLU A 394 15.35 19.85 15.29
C GLU A 394 16.40 20.96 15.27
N GLU A 395 15.99 22.20 15.00
CA GLU A 395 16.87 23.36 15.07
C GLU A 395 17.33 23.64 16.51
N GLU A 396 16.43 23.53 17.49
CA GLU A 396 16.77 23.63 18.91
C GLU A 396 17.76 22.52 19.32
N MET A 397 17.53 21.28 18.87
CA MET A 397 18.43 20.15 19.12
C MET A 397 19.81 20.37 18.50
N ALA A 398 19.88 20.78 17.23
CA ALA A 398 21.13 21.06 16.52
C ALA A 398 21.96 22.14 17.24
N ARG A 399 21.34 23.24 17.65
CA ARG A 399 21.99 24.31 18.43
C ARG A 399 22.51 23.77 19.77
N THR A 400 21.73 22.92 20.43
CA THR A 400 22.09 22.31 21.71
C THR A 400 23.28 21.33 21.57
N PHE A 401 23.28 20.47 20.55
CA PHE A 401 24.40 19.58 20.26
C PHE A 401 25.68 20.34 19.92
N ARG A 402 25.57 21.44 19.16
CA ARG A 402 26.72 22.32 18.88
C ARG A 402 27.30 22.92 20.17
N MET A 403 26.44 23.38 21.09
CA MET A 403 26.89 23.96 22.37
C MET A 403 27.52 22.93 23.31
N MET A 404 27.13 21.66 23.24
CA MET A 404 27.70 20.59 24.07
C MET A 404 29.06 20.08 23.56
N GLY A 405 29.36 20.26 22.26
CA GLY A 405 30.59 19.76 21.63
C GLY A 405 30.63 18.23 21.49
N GLY A 406 31.64 17.72 20.75
CA GLY A 406 31.89 16.27 20.55
C GLY A 406 31.16 15.62 19.36
N GLY A 407 31.29 14.28 19.24
CA GLY A 407 30.78 13.48 18.10
C GLY A 407 29.25 13.30 18.03
N THR A 408 28.49 13.88 18.96
CA THR A 408 27.03 13.81 19.02
C THR A 408 26.37 14.58 17.87
N LEU A 409 26.98 15.69 17.44
CA LEU A 409 26.53 16.45 16.27
C LEU A 409 26.76 15.66 14.97
N ASP A 410 27.90 14.95 14.86
CA ASP A 410 28.20 14.12 13.70
C ASP A 410 27.21 12.96 13.57
N ALA A 411 26.87 12.29 14.68
CA ALA A 411 25.86 11.24 14.69
C ALA A 411 24.46 11.75 14.31
N PHE A 412 24.09 12.96 14.75
CA PHE A 412 22.81 13.58 14.38
C PHE A 412 22.77 13.99 12.89
N VAL A 413 23.84 14.60 12.38
CA VAL A 413 23.97 14.95 10.95
C VAL A 413 23.88 13.69 10.09
N GLU A 414 24.56 12.63 10.48
CA GLU A 414 24.55 11.34 9.76
C GLU A 414 23.14 10.72 9.77
N HIS A 415 22.42 10.79 10.90
CA HIS A 415 21.01 10.39 10.96
C HIS A 415 20.13 11.23 10.01
N CYS A 416 20.26 12.56 10.00
CA CYS A 416 19.51 13.43 9.10
C CYS A 416 19.80 13.13 7.61
N LYS A 417 21.06 12.81 7.28
CA LYS A 417 21.46 12.40 5.92
C LYS A 417 20.83 11.07 5.53
N ARG A 418 20.88 10.06 6.41
CA ARG A 418 20.29 8.73 6.19
C ARG A 418 18.77 8.76 6.07
N SER A 419 18.10 9.63 6.83
CA SER A 419 16.65 9.83 6.77
C SER A 419 16.18 10.66 5.57
N GLY A 420 17.11 11.11 4.70
CA GLY A 420 16.78 11.83 3.47
C GLY A 420 16.31 13.29 3.67
N LEU A 421 16.57 13.87 4.84
CA LEU A 421 16.22 15.26 5.18
C LEU A 421 17.13 16.30 4.49
N GLY A 422 18.30 15.88 3.99
CA GLY A 422 19.34 16.79 3.47
C GLY A 422 18.92 17.69 2.30
N LYS A 423 18.01 17.25 1.42
CA LYS A 423 17.64 18.02 0.21
C LYS A 423 16.58 19.10 0.43
N ASN A 424 15.74 18.98 1.45
CA ASN A 424 14.64 19.92 1.75
C ASN A 424 14.82 20.58 3.13
N MET A 425 16.05 20.61 3.64
CA MET A 425 16.34 21.15 4.96
C MET A 425 16.20 22.68 4.96
N PRO A 426 15.45 23.29 5.91
CA PRO A 426 15.37 24.74 6.04
C PRO A 426 16.77 25.35 6.23
N GLU A 427 17.00 26.53 5.64
CA GLU A 427 18.29 27.24 5.78
C GLU A 427 18.65 27.54 7.23
N SER A 428 17.65 27.74 8.10
CA SER A 428 17.87 27.92 9.54
C SER A 428 18.45 26.67 10.20
N LEU A 429 17.99 25.47 9.82
CA LEU A 429 18.52 24.21 10.31
C LEU A 429 19.91 23.91 9.73
N LYS A 430 20.16 24.21 8.44
CA LYS A 430 21.51 24.13 7.86
C LYS A 430 22.49 25.06 8.60
N ALA A 431 22.07 26.30 8.87
CA ALA A 431 22.85 27.26 9.65
C ALA A 431 23.08 26.78 11.10
N ALA A 432 22.09 26.12 11.71
CA ALA A 432 22.19 25.52 13.05
C ALA A 432 23.09 24.26 13.09
N LEU A 433 23.28 23.57 11.96
CA LEU A 433 24.19 22.44 11.81
C LEU A 433 25.62 22.89 11.45
N GLY A 434 25.77 23.99 10.70
CA GLY A 434 27.05 24.70 10.52
C GLY A 434 28.05 23.96 9.67
N ARG A 435 27.55 23.09 8.79
CA ARG A 435 28.30 22.39 7.76
C ARG A 435 27.54 22.47 6.45
N GLU A 436 28.26 22.42 5.34
CA GLU A 436 27.66 22.21 4.02
C GLU A 436 27.08 20.79 3.96
N PHE A 437 25.84 20.69 3.47
CA PHE A 437 25.03 19.47 3.47
C PHE A 437 25.11 18.71 2.16
#